data_AF-G2TK38-F1
#
_entry.id   AF-G2TK38-F1
#
_cell.length_a   1.000
_cell.length_b   1.000
_cell.length_c   1.000
_cell.angle_alpha   90.00
_cell.angle_beta   90.00
_cell.angle_gamma   90.00
#
_symmetry.space_group_name_H-M   'P 1'
#
loop_
_entity.id
_entity.type
_entity.pdbx_description
1 polymer ?
#
loop_
_entity_poly.entity_id
_entity_poly.type
_entity_poly.pdbx_seq_one_letter_code
_entity_poly.pdbx_strand_id
1 'polypeptide(L)'
;MFQFEDADLIQDREDLIAIMRMRFGDIPPAFIETIYQLDDPNTLQRLILASANAPDFEIVAEELRAESGSIRLTGERFNPFGKGNDGHV
;
A
#
# COMPACT_ATOMS: atom_id res chain seq x y z
N MET A 1 3.85 -19.09 -22.85
CA MET A 1 2.96 -19.02 -21.67
C MET A 1 3.10 -17.59 -21.18
N PHE A 2 2.12 -16.72 -21.47
CA PHE A 2 2.33 -15.24 -21.42
C PHE A 2 0.99 -14.46 -21.38
N GLN A 3 -0.08 -15.04 -20.83
CA GLN A 3 -1.40 -14.38 -20.84
C GLN A 3 -2.11 -14.39 -19.48
N PHE A 4 -1.70 -15.25 -18.54
CA PHE A 4 -2.28 -15.31 -17.20
C PHE A 4 -1.51 -14.45 -16.20
N GLU A 5 -0.17 -14.46 -16.23
CA GLU A 5 0.67 -13.69 -15.31
C GLU A 5 0.45 -12.16 -15.44
N ASP A 6 0.23 -11.67 -16.66
CA ASP A 6 -0.08 -10.25 -16.89
C ASP A 6 -1.47 -9.85 -16.37
N ALA A 7 -2.44 -10.77 -16.40
CA ALA A 7 -3.79 -10.49 -15.92
C ALA A 7 -3.84 -10.38 -14.39
N ASP A 8 -3.13 -11.26 -13.69
CA ASP A 8 -3.02 -11.24 -12.24
C ASP A 8 -2.26 -9.99 -11.76
N LEU A 9 -1.19 -9.58 -12.46
CA LEU A 9 -0.46 -8.34 -12.19
C LEU A 9 -1.33 -7.09 -12.35
N ILE A 10 -2.14 -7.03 -13.41
CA ILE A 10 -3.08 -5.93 -13.62
C ILE A 10 -4.11 -5.90 -12.49
N GLN A 11 -4.66 -7.06 -12.13
CA GLN A 11 -5.65 -7.16 -11.06
C GLN A 11 -5.08 -6.71 -9.71
N ASP A 12 -3.87 -7.15 -9.34
CA ASP A 12 -3.22 -6.76 -8.09
C ASP A 12 -2.99 -5.23 -8.00
N ARG A 13 -2.67 -4.58 -9.13
CA ARG A 13 -2.55 -3.12 -9.20
C ARG A 13 -3.88 -2.42 -8.96
N GLU A 14 -4.95 -2.89 -9.61
CA GLU A 14 -6.30 -2.35 -9.42
C GLU A 14 -6.78 -2.55 -7.97
N ASP A 15 -6.53 -3.72 -7.39
CA ASP A 15 -6.88 -4.04 -5.99
C ASP A 15 -6.14 -3.12 -5.01
N LEU A 16 -4.84 -2.86 -5.23
CA LEU A 16 -4.07 -1.92 -4.44
C LEU A 16 -4.66 -0.50 -4.52
N ILE A 17 -4.94 -0.01 -5.74
CA ILE A 17 -5.52 1.32 -5.95
C ILE A 17 -6.90 1.42 -5.27
N ALA A 18 -7.73 0.38 -5.39
CA ALA A 18 -9.05 0.32 -4.77
C ALA A 18 -8.96 0.39 -3.24
N ILE A 19 -8.07 -0.41 -2.62
CA ILE A 19 -7.87 -0.39 -1.16
C ILE A 19 -7.39 0.98 -0.69
N MET A 20 -6.40 1.55 -1.38
CA MET A 20 -5.88 2.86 -1.01
C MET A 20 -6.97 3.94 -1.13
N ARG A 21 -7.84 3.89 -2.14
CA ARG A 21 -8.96 4.83 -2.28
C ARG A 21 -10.00 4.64 -1.19
N MET A 22 -10.32 3.40 -0.87
CA MET A 22 -11.29 3.07 0.18
C MET A 22 -10.82 3.53 1.57
N ARG A 23 -9.52 3.42 1.86
CA ARG A 23 -8.98 3.76 3.18
C ARG A 23 -8.54 5.21 3.33
N PHE A 24 -8.00 5.81 2.27
CA PHE A 24 -7.37 7.13 2.35
C PHE A 24 -8.08 8.21 1.52
N GLY A 25 -9.11 7.84 0.74
CA GLY A 25 -9.83 8.78 -0.13
C GLY A 25 -9.10 9.06 -1.44
N ASP A 26 -9.06 10.32 -1.87
CA ASP A 26 -8.42 10.69 -3.14
C ASP A 26 -6.89 10.48 -3.08
N ILE A 27 -6.40 9.66 -4.01
CA ILE A 27 -4.97 9.38 -4.16
C ILE A 27 -4.38 10.31 -5.24
N PRO A 28 -3.21 10.92 -5.03
CA PRO A 28 -2.58 11.74 -6.06
C PRO A 28 -2.28 10.93 -7.34
N PRO A 29 -2.52 11.49 -8.55
CA PRO A 29 -2.30 10.77 -9.81
C PRO A 29 -0.89 10.18 -9.96
N ALA A 30 0.14 10.87 -9.46
CA ALA A 30 1.51 10.39 -9.49
C ALA A 30 1.71 9.04 -8.76
N PHE A 31 0.94 8.76 -7.70
CA PHE A 31 1.00 7.47 -7.00
C PHE A 31 0.36 6.35 -7.80
N ILE A 32 -0.73 6.65 -8.49
CA ILE A 32 -1.41 5.70 -9.38
C ILE A 32 -0.46 5.32 -10.52
N GLU A 33 0.21 6.29 -11.12
CA GLU A 33 1.23 6.06 -12.15
C GLU A 33 2.36 5.15 -11.62
N THR A 34 2.90 5.43 -10.42
CA THR A 34 3.93 4.59 -9.80
C THR A 34 3.46 3.15 -9.58
N ILE A 35 2.21 2.94 -9.13
CA ILE A 35 1.65 1.59 -8.95
C ILE A 35 1.58 0.84 -10.28
N TYR A 36 1.21 1.51 -11.38
CA TYR A 36 1.18 0.87 -12.70
C TYR A 36 2.56 0.50 -13.25
N GLN A 37 3.64 1.11 -12.73
CA GLN A 37 5.02 0.75 -13.08
C GLN A 37 5.57 -0.41 -12.24
N LEU A 38 4.81 -0.94 -11.26
CA LEU A 38 5.25 -2.06 -10.44
C LEU A 38 5.01 -3.40 -11.14
N ASP A 39 6.08 -4.07 -11.55
CA ASP A 39 6.04 -5.37 -12.23
C ASP A 39 6.40 -6.56 -11.33
N ASP A 40 6.64 -6.35 -10.02
CA ASP A 40 6.91 -7.43 -9.05
C ASP A 40 5.65 -7.78 -8.24
N PRO A 41 5.05 -8.97 -8.45
CA PRO A 41 3.86 -9.42 -7.72
C PRO A 41 4.06 -9.44 -6.20
N ASN A 42 5.27 -9.78 -5.73
CA ASN A 42 5.55 -9.80 -4.30
C ASN A 42 5.51 -8.39 -3.69
N THR A 43 5.96 -7.39 -4.44
CA THR A 43 5.89 -5.99 -4.02
C THR A 43 4.45 -5.50 -3.96
N LEU A 44 3.64 -5.83 -4.97
CA LEU A 44 2.21 -5.51 -4.98
C LEU A 44 1.47 -6.13 -3.78
N GLN A 45 1.63 -7.43 -3.53
CA GLN A 45 0.98 -8.09 -2.38
C GLN A 45 1.38 -7.47 -1.03
N ARG A 46 2.67 -7.10 -0.87
CA ARG A 46 3.14 -6.46 0.36
C ARG A 46 2.55 -5.05 0.51
N LEU A 47 2.43 -4.29 -0.57
CA LEU A 47 1.79 -2.98 -0.57
C LEU A 47 0.29 -3.07 -0.32
N ILE A 48 -0.39 -4.10 -0.82
CA ILE A 48 -1.81 -4.40 -0.52
C ILE A 48 -1.98 -4.60 0.98
N LEU A 49 -1.14 -5.46 1.59
CA LEU A 49 -1.15 -5.71 3.03
C LEU A 49 -0.82 -4.46 3.84
N ALA A 50 0.20 -3.69 3.44
CA ALA A 50 0.54 -2.43 4.11
C ALA A 50 -0.60 -1.42 4.00
N SER A 51 -1.19 -1.27 2.81
CA SER A 51 -2.31 -0.36 2.56
C SER A 51 -3.56 -0.72 3.36
N ALA A 52 -3.82 -2.00 3.57
CA ALA A 52 -4.95 -2.47 4.37
C ALA A 52 -4.76 -2.20 5.88
N ASN A 53 -3.52 -2.10 6.36
CA ASN A 53 -3.19 -2.08 7.80
C ASN A 53 -2.55 -0.78 8.29
N ALA A 54 -2.07 0.10 7.41
CA ALA A 54 -1.44 1.36 7.79
C ALA A 54 -2.48 2.36 8.35
N PRO A 55 -2.18 3.15 9.39
CA PRO A 55 -3.11 4.16 9.87
C PRO A 55 -3.32 5.32 8.88
N ASP A 56 -2.30 5.68 8.12
CA ASP A 56 -2.29 6.87 7.28
C ASP A 56 -1.62 6.61 5.92
N PHE A 57 -2.03 7.40 4.91
CA PHE A 57 -1.49 7.35 3.55
C PHE A 57 0.02 7.57 3.51
N GLU A 58 0.56 8.46 4.36
CA GLU A 58 1.98 8.80 4.37
C GLU A 58 2.88 7.58 4.59
N ILE A 59 2.46 6.62 5.43
CA ILE A 59 3.23 5.41 5.69
C ILE A 59 3.32 4.56 4.44
N VAL A 60 2.19 4.33 3.76
CA VAL A 60 2.16 3.57 2.50
C VAL A 60 2.95 4.30 1.41
N ALA A 61 2.91 5.63 1.41
CA ALA A 61 3.62 6.45 0.47
C ALA A 61 5.14 6.46 0.70
N GLU A 62 5.60 6.38 1.95
CA GLU A 62 7.01 6.11 2.27
C GLU A 62 7.41 4.74 1.70
N GLU A 63 6.59 3.72 1.88
CA GLU A 63 6.95 2.37 1.43
C GLU A 63 6.92 2.19 -0.09
N LEU A 64 6.01 2.88 -0.79
CA LEU A 64 6.01 2.89 -2.25
C LEU A 64 7.28 3.55 -2.83
N ARG A 65 7.86 4.52 -2.11
CA ARG A 65 9.11 5.20 -2.49
C ARG A 65 10.35 4.44 -2.05
N ALA A 66 10.25 3.62 -1.01
CA ALA A 66 11.32 2.76 -0.55
C ALA A 66 11.43 1.53 -1.48
N GLU A 67 12.10 1.70 -2.62
CA GLU A 67 12.37 0.60 -3.55
C GLU A 67 13.06 -0.59 -2.83
N SER A 68 12.44 -1.76 -2.97
CA SER A 68 13.07 -3.09 -2.97
C SER A 68 14.11 -3.39 -1.87
N GLY A 69 13.67 -3.61 -0.62
CA GLY A 69 14.50 -4.45 0.26
C GLY A 69 14.26 -4.43 1.76
N SER A 70 13.42 -3.56 2.32
CA SER A 70 13.28 -3.51 3.79
C SER A 70 11.92 -3.01 4.22
N ILE A 71 10.94 -3.92 4.22
CA ILE A 71 9.71 -3.72 4.97
C ILE A 71 10.05 -3.75 6.46
N ARG A 72 10.02 -2.58 7.10
CA ARG A 72 9.97 -2.49 8.55
C ARG A 72 8.51 -2.32 8.98
N LEU A 73 7.71 -3.36 8.74
CA LEU A 73 6.48 -3.58 9.51
C LEU A 73 6.84 -4.09 10.93
N THR A 74 7.85 -3.49 11.56
CA THR A 74 8.17 -3.74 12.96
C THR A 74 7.16 -2.96 13.79
N GLY A 75 6.46 -3.67 14.67
CA GLY A 75 5.25 -3.23 15.39
C GLY A 75 5.31 -1.94 16.22
N GLU A 76 6.38 -1.14 16.14
CA GLU A 76 6.49 0.17 16.77
C GLU A 76 5.76 1.29 16.00
N ARG A 77 5.51 1.14 14.69
CA ARG A 77 4.71 2.09 13.87
C ARG A 77 3.25 1.68 13.66
N PHE A 78 2.87 0.48 14.13
CA PHE A 78 1.51 -0.02 14.00
C PHE A 78 0.62 0.55 15.11
N ASN A 79 -0.17 1.58 14.79
CA ASN A 79 -1.30 1.98 15.61
C ASN A 79 -2.56 1.95 14.75
N PRO A 80 -3.42 0.92 14.85
CA PRO A 80 -4.61 0.79 14.00
C PRO A 80 -5.65 1.90 14.24
N PHE A 81 -5.46 2.73 15.26
CA PHE A 81 -6.34 3.83 15.63
C PHE A 81 -5.76 5.22 15.31
N GLY A 82 -4.56 5.29 14.72
CA GLY A 82 -3.87 6.57 14.49
C GLY A 82 -3.48 7.27 15.80
N LYS A 83 -2.75 8.39 15.70
CA LYS A 83 -2.37 9.22 16.85
C LYS A 83 -3.60 10.02 17.33
N GLY A 84 -4.56 9.33 17.94
CA GLY A 84 -5.85 9.90 18.32
C GLY A 84 -6.44 9.21 19.53
N ASN A 85 -6.29 9.86 20.69
CA ASN A 85 -7.06 9.69 21.92
C ASN A 85 -6.59 8.58 22.89
N ASP A 86 -5.40 8.80 23.44
CA ASP A 86 -5.03 8.49 24.83
C ASP A 86 -5.96 9.26 25.79
N GLY A 87 -7.21 8.79 25.88
CA GLY A 87 -8.21 9.23 26.84
C GLY A 87 -7.80 8.84 28.26
N HIS A 88 -7.03 9.73 28.89
CA HIS A 88 -6.91 9.81 30.34
C HIS A 88 -8.15 10.54 30.85
N VAL A 89 -9.12 9.82 31.42
CA VAL A 89 -10.05 10.25 32.49
C VAL A 89 -10.68 9.03 33.15
#